data_AF-A0A425C7T3-F1
#
_entry.id   AF-A0A425C7T3-F1
#
_cell.length_a   1.000
_cell.length_b   1.000
_cell.length_c   1.000
_cell.angle_alpha   90.00
_cell.angle_beta   90.00
_cell.angle_gamma   90.00
#
_symmetry.space_group_name_H-M   'P 1'
#
loop_
_entity.id
_entity.type
_entity.pdbx_description
1 polymer ?
#
loop_
_entity_poly.entity_id
_entity_poly.type
_entity_poly.pdbx_seq_one_letter_code
_entity_poly.pdbx_strand_id
1 'polypeptide(L)'
;MFKCGWLNGKHVAFGQVIAEDLAYLKDFEDVGSSTGLPLKPIAILNAGQLCGMNFADATDMGQDDDDKDDDVAVGGGGGSM
;
A
#
# COMPACT_ATOMS: atom_id res chain seq x y z
N MET A 1 -7.92 9.29 -17.45
CA MET A 1 -6.58 9.62 -17.98
C MET A 1 -5.89 10.54 -16.99
N PHE A 2 -4.75 10.14 -16.42
CA PHE A 2 -4.02 10.97 -15.46
C PHE A 2 -3.51 12.25 -16.14
N LYS A 3 -3.59 13.38 -15.43
CA LYS A 3 -3.21 14.72 -15.95
C LYS A 3 -1.74 14.77 -16.38
N CYS A 4 -0.89 13.91 -15.82
CA CYS A 4 0.55 13.80 -16.12
C CYS A 4 0.89 12.55 -16.97
N GLY A 5 0.18 12.34 -18.08
CA GLY A 5 0.32 11.14 -18.92
C GLY A 5 1.73 10.88 -19.47
N TRP A 6 2.59 11.90 -19.54
CA TRP A 6 4.00 11.77 -19.97
C TRP A 6 4.89 11.01 -18.98
N LEU A 7 4.39 10.70 -17.78
CA LEU A 7 5.07 9.89 -16.76
C LEU A 7 4.73 8.39 -16.86
N ASN A 8 3.69 8.02 -17.62
CA ASN A 8 3.27 6.62 -17.77
C ASN A 8 4.40 5.78 -18.37
N GLY A 9 4.66 4.60 -17.80
CA GLY A 9 5.74 3.71 -18.21
C GLY A 9 7.15 4.19 -17.85
N LYS A 10 7.28 5.36 -17.21
CA LYS A 10 8.55 5.90 -16.70
C LYS A 10 8.61 5.90 -15.18
N HIS A 11 7.47 6.10 -14.51
CA HIS A 11 7.34 6.08 -13.06
C HIS A 11 6.30 5.03 -12.66
N VAL A 12 6.59 4.26 -11.61
CA VAL A 12 5.65 3.30 -11.03
C VAL A 12 4.73 4.06 -10.07
N ALA A 13 3.43 4.00 -10.31
CA ALA A 13 2.43 4.47 -9.34
C ALA A 13 2.20 3.36 -8.30
N PHE A 14 2.42 3.67 -7.02
CA PHE A 14 2.36 2.70 -5.91
C PHE A 14 1.25 3.00 -4.89
N GLY A 15 0.45 4.04 -5.12
CA GLY A 15 -0.63 4.42 -4.23
C GLY A 15 -1.29 5.73 -4.64
N GLN A 16 -2.27 6.15 -3.87
CA GLN A 16 -2.98 7.42 -4.03
C GLN A 16 -3.21 8.07 -2.67
N VAL A 17 -3.27 9.40 -2.65
CA VAL A 17 -3.69 10.13 -1.45
C VAL A 17 -5.20 9.96 -1.28
N ILE A 18 -5.62 9.78 -0.03
CA ILE A 18 -7.03 9.64 0.35
C ILE A 18 -7.78 10.94 0.02
N ALA A 19 -9.03 10.83 -0.46
CA ALA A 19 -9.75 11.96 -1.04
C ALA A 19 -9.94 13.13 -0.06
N GLU A 20 -10.19 12.81 1.20
CA GLU A 20 -10.35 13.76 2.30
C GLU A 20 -9.08 14.60 2.55
N ASP A 21 -7.91 14.03 2.27
CA ASP A 21 -6.61 14.66 2.54
C ASP A 21 -6.04 15.44 1.33
N LEU A 22 -6.63 15.31 0.14
CA LEU A 22 -6.20 16.05 -1.06
C LEU A 22 -6.26 17.57 -0.87
N ALA A 23 -7.18 18.06 -0.03
CA ALA A 23 -7.32 19.48 0.24
C ALA A 23 -6.05 20.08 0.87
N TYR A 24 -5.33 19.33 1.70
CA TYR A 24 -4.10 19.79 2.35
C TYR A 24 -2.92 19.93 1.37
N LEU A 25 -2.92 19.17 0.27
CA LEU A 25 -1.86 19.27 -0.73
C LEU A 25 -1.88 20.63 -1.45
N LYS A 26 -3.05 21.29 -1.53
CA LYS A 26 -3.17 22.60 -2.16
C LYS A 26 -2.31 23.66 -1.46
N ASP A 27 -2.25 23.61 -0.13
CA ASP A 27 -1.41 24.54 0.65
C ASP A 27 0.08 24.34 0.35
N PHE A 28 0.49 23.12 0.00
CA PHE A 28 1.86 22.80 -0.43
C PHE A 28 2.13 23.28 -1.85
N GLU A 29 1.17 23.12 -2.76
CA GLU A 29 1.26 23.60 -4.14
C GLU A 29 1.36 25.13 -4.21
N ASP A 30 0.63 25.84 -3.36
CA ASP A 30 0.59 27.31 -3.32
C ASP A 30 1.95 27.94 -2.93
N VAL A 31 2.83 27.20 -2.25
CA VAL A 31 4.19 27.63 -1.93
C VAL A 31 5.25 27.04 -2.88
N GLY A 32 4.84 26.36 -3.95
CA GLY A 32 5.73 25.85 -4.98
C GLY A 32 6.41 26.95 -5.79
N SER A 33 7.52 26.62 -6.46
CA SER A 33 8.20 27.54 -7.38
C SER A 33 8.67 26.83 -8.64
N SER A 34 8.96 27.61 -9.68
CA SER A 34 9.44 27.09 -10.98
C SER A 34 10.82 26.42 -10.91
N THR A 35 11.58 26.63 -9.82
CA THR A 35 12.85 25.95 -9.58
C THR A 35 12.68 24.51 -9.09
N GLY A 36 11.45 24.12 -8.70
CA GLY A 36 11.17 22.87 -8.02
C GLY A 36 11.39 22.91 -6.50
N LEU A 37 11.97 24.00 -5.97
CA LEU A 37 12.11 24.22 -4.52
C LEU A 37 10.93 25.02 -3.97
N PRO A 38 10.42 24.71 -2.77
CA PRO A 38 9.34 25.47 -2.16
C PRO A 38 9.85 26.82 -1.62
N LEU A 39 9.00 27.85 -1.67
CA LEU A 39 9.28 29.20 -1.17
C LEU A 39 9.38 29.26 0.36
N LYS A 40 8.75 28.31 1.04
CA LYS A 40 8.79 28.14 2.49
C LYS A 40 9.12 26.67 2.81
N PRO A 41 9.82 26.37 3.90
CA PRO A 41 10.07 24.99 4.29
C PRO A 41 8.78 24.21 4.50
N ILE A 42 8.67 23.04 3.89
CA ILE A 42 7.63 22.04 4.15
C ILE A 42 8.32 20.86 4.84
N ALA A 43 7.83 20.47 6.02
CA ALA A 43 8.44 19.41 6.82
C ALA A 43 7.40 18.36 7.20
N ILE A 44 7.79 17.08 7.09
CA ILE A 44 7.02 15.97 7.65
C ILE A 44 7.39 15.89 9.13
N LEU A 45 6.49 16.34 9.99
CA LEU A 45 6.76 16.37 11.44
C LEU A 45 6.62 14.98 12.07
N ASN A 46 5.63 14.20 11.63
CA ASN A 46 5.35 12.84 12.08
C ASN A 46 4.81 12.02 10.90
N ALA A 47 5.19 10.75 10.83
CA ALA A 47 4.69 9.80 9.84
C ALA A 47 4.65 8.39 10.42
N GLY A 48 3.77 7.54 9.87
CA GLY A 48 3.62 6.15 10.30
C GLY A 48 2.59 5.42 9.42
N GLN A 49 2.45 4.12 9.66
CA GLN A 49 1.40 3.30 9.03
C GLN A 49 0.20 3.23 9.98
N LEU A 50 -0.99 3.58 9.49
CA LEU A 50 -2.19 3.60 10.33
C LEU A 50 -2.87 2.23 10.41
N CYS A 51 -2.83 1.41 9.35
CA CYS A 51 -3.31 0.03 9.36
C CYS A 51 -2.92 -0.72 8.06
N GLY A 52 -2.58 -2.00 8.17
CA GLY A 52 -2.21 -2.90 7.06
C GLY A 52 -3.28 -3.88 6.64
N MET A 53 -4.47 -3.87 7.25
CA MET A 53 -5.57 -4.76 6.87
C MET A 53 -6.87 -3.95 7.01
N ASN A 54 -7.70 -3.91 5.96
CA ASN A 54 -9.01 -3.23 5.88
C ASN A 54 -9.07 -1.79 5.34
N PHE A 55 -8.18 -1.39 4.42
CA PHE A 55 -8.69 -0.60 3.28
C PHE A 55 -9.18 -1.64 2.28
N ALA A 56 -10.48 -1.67 1.99
CA ALA A 56 -11.12 -2.73 1.21
C ALA A 56 -10.49 -2.97 -0.18
N ASP A 57 -9.70 -2.00 -0.69
CA ASP A 57 -9.07 -2.01 -2.00
C ASP A 57 -7.52 -1.95 -1.97
N ALA A 58 -6.88 -2.00 -0.80
CA ALA A 58 -5.43 -2.12 -0.73
C ALA A 58 -5.07 -3.61 -0.87
N THR A 59 -4.57 -4.02 -2.04
CA THR A 59 -4.05 -5.37 -2.24
C THR A 59 -2.83 -5.56 -1.33
N ASP A 60 -3.08 -6.13 -0.15
CA ASP A 60 -2.02 -6.63 0.71
C ASP A 60 -1.26 -7.71 -0.05
N MET A 61 0.07 -7.64 -0.03
CA MET A 61 0.90 -8.69 -0.61
C MET A 61 0.56 -9.95 0.17
N GLY A 62 0.08 -10.96 -0.55
CA GLY A 62 -0.62 -12.12 0.01
C GLY A 62 0.02 -12.64 1.29
N GLN A 63 -0.84 -12.95 2.24
CA GLN A 63 -0.49 -13.84 3.33
C GLN A 63 0.07 -15.11 2.68
N ASP A 64 1.37 -15.34 2.82
CA ASP A 64 1.98 -16.61 2.48
C ASP A 64 1.39 -17.63 3.46
N ASP A 65 0.24 -18.20 3.08
CA ASP A 65 -0.37 -19.38 3.69
C ASP A 65 0.50 -20.59 3.29
N ASP A 66 1.76 -20.58 3.71
CA ASP A 66 2.67 -21.70 3.56
C ASP A 66 2.34 -22.74 4.64
N ASP A 67 2.00 -23.92 4.13
CA ASP A 67 2.01 -25.24 4.75
C ASP A 67 0.81 -25.64 5.63
N LYS A 68 -0.22 -26.15 4.95
CA LYS A 68 -1.09 -27.20 5.49
C LYS A 68 -0.22 -28.44 5.77
N ASP A 69 0.03 -28.71 7.04
CA ASP A 69 0.36 -30.06 7.48
C ASP A 69 -0.91 -30.92 7.33
N ASP A 70 -1.07 -31.53 6.15
CA ASP A 70 -1.98 -32.63 5.95
C ASP A 70 -1.44 -33.84 6.74
N ASP A 71 -1.84 -33.99 8.00
CA ASP A 71 -1.67 -35.23 8.75
C ASP A 71 -2.45 -36.35 8.04
N VAL A 72 -1.78 -37.03 7.11
CA VAL A 72 -2.27 -38.21 6.40
C VAL A 72 -2.56 -39.30 7.43
N ALA A 73 -3.83 -39.64 7.57
CA ALA A 73 -4.30 -40.78 8.34
C ALA A 73 -3.63 -42.08 7.87
N VAL A 74 -2.68 -42.61 8.65
CA VAL A 74 -2.24 -44.00 8.51
C VAL A 74 -3.24 -44.90 9.22
N GLY A 75 -4.19 -45.40 8.43
CA GLY A 75 -5.04 -46.52 8.80
C GLY A 75 -4.19 -47.78 8.99
N GLY A 76 -4.12 -48.28 10.22
CA GLY A 76 -3.57 -49.58 10.56
C GLY A 76 -4.68 -50.51 11.06
N GLY A 77 -5.25 -51.30 10.16
CA GLY A 77 -6.14 -52.41 10.52
C GLY A 77 -5.36 -53.52 11.23
N GLY A 78 -6.01 -54.16 12.18
CA GLY A 78 -5.46 -55.33 12.87
C GLY A 78 -6.43 -55.87 13.91
N GLY A 79 -7.43 -56.63 13.45
CA GLY A 79 -8.23 -57.44 14.36
C GLY A 79 -7.44 -58.64 14.89
N SER A 80 -7.84 -59.14 16.06
CA SER A 80 -7.92 -60.59 16.35
C SER A 80 -8.55 -60.83 17.72
N MET A 81 -9.60 -61.66 17.67
CA MET A 81 -10.07 -62.66 18.65
C MET A 81 -10.65 -62.17 19.99
#